data_AF-A0A8S9U2D9-F1
#
_entry.id   AF-A0A8S9U2D9-F1
#
_cell.length_a   1.000
_cell.length_b   1.000
_cell.length_c   1.000
_cell.angle_alpha   90.00
_cell.angle_beta   90.00
_cell.angle_gamma   90.00
#
_symmetry.space_group_name_H-M   'P 1'
#
loop_
_entity.id
_entity.type
_entity.pdbx_description
1 polymer ?
#
loop_
_entity_poly.entity_id
_entity_poly.type
_entity_poly.pdbx_seq_one_letter_code
_entity_poly.pdbx_strand_id
1 'polypeptide(L)'
;MGKNDCPKRSINLPTDFISVRDEERGRIKGLHEANVGVRETSHRLKRSPDGVSYVLGTEDKRTTKPGRSKSLTDRQIRQVVRGAATKKFSAA
;
A
#
# COMPACT_ATOMS: atom_id res chain seq x y z
N MET A 1 -5.30 35.58 19.11
CA MET A 1 -4.63 34.43 18.46
C MET A 1 -5.62 33.29 18.38
N GLY A 2 -6.41 33.23 17.30
CA GLY A 2 -7.45 32.22 17.12
C GLY A 2 -6.90 30.95 16.49
N LYS A 3 -7.07 29.81 17.18
CA LYS A 3 -6.80 28.49 16.62
C LYS A 3 -7.96 28.19 15.66
N ASN A 4 -7.72 28.30 14.36
CA ASN A 4 -8.69 27.87 13.37
C ASN A 4 -8.56 26.36 13.21
N ASP A 5 -9.43 25.63 13.90
CA ASP A 5 -9.61 24.20 13.69
C ASP A 5 -10.14 23.98 12.26
N CYS A 6 -9.29 23.44 11.39
CA CYS A 6 -9.73 23.05 10.05
C CYS A 6 -10.70 21.87 10.15
N PRO A 7 -11.93 21.96 9.59
CA PRO A 7 -12.86 20.84 9.63
C PRO A 7 -12.32 19.71 8.74
N LYS A 8 -12.09 18.55 9.35
CA LYS A 8 -11.79 17.30 8.62
C LYS A 8 -13.02 16.89 7.82
N ARG A 9 -13.18 17.44 6.62
CA ARG A 9 -14.10 16.89 5.62
C ARG A 9 -13.65 15.46 5.34
N SER A 10 -14.38 14.49 5.87
CA SER A 10 -14.29 13.09 5.46
C SER A 10 -14.85 13.00 4.04
N ILE A 11 -13.99 13.30 3.06
CA ILE A 11 -14.31 13.09 1.66
C ILE A 11 -14.24 11.58 1.47
N ASN A 12 -15.39 10.95 1.25
CA ASN A 12 -15.46 9.56 0.79
C ASN A 12 -14.84 9.52 -0.62
N LEU A 13 -13.52 9.33 -0.67
CA LEU A 13 -12.77 9.18 -1.92
C LEU A 13 -12.92 7.73 -2.39
N PRO A 14 -13.30 7.48 -3.67
CA PRO A 14 -13.27 6.14 -4.22
C PRO A 14 -11.85 5.59 -4.09
N THR A 15 -11.73 4.40 -3.52
CA THR A 15 -10.48 3.70 -3.18
C THR A 15 -9.54 3.47 -4.38
N ASP A 16 -10.01 3.71 -5.59
CA ASP A 16 -9.27 3.52 -6.84
C ASP A 16 -8.31 4.69 -7.15
N PHE A 17 -8.42 5.82 -6.46
CA PHE A 17 -7.55 6.99 -6.67
C PHE A 17 -6.13 6.81 -6.09
N ILE A 18 -5.96 5.86 -5.17
CA ILE A 18 -4.77 5.73 -4.32
C ILE A 18 -3.63 4.97 -5.04
N SER A 19 -3.94 4.13 -6.04
CA SER A 19 -2.91 3.41 -6.79
C SER A 19 -2.70 4.02 -8.18
N VAL A 20 -1.42 4.20 -8.56
CA VAL A 20 -1.06 4.58 -9.93
C VAL A 20 -1.37 3.38 -10.82
N ARG A 21 -2.34 3.55 -11.74
CA ARG A 21 -2.72 2.54 -12.75
C ARG A 21 -1.52 2.21 -13.64
N ASP A 22 -1.48 1.01 -14.18
CA ASP A 22 -0.34 0.55 -15.00
C ASP A 22 -0.11 1.44 -16.23
N GLU A 23 -1.17 1.93 -16.88
CA GLU A 23 -1.07 2.90 -17.97
C GLU A 23 -0.38 4.19 -17.56
N GLU A 24 -0.70 4.68 -16.36
CA GLU A 24 -0.15 5.92 -15.82
C GLU A 24 1.31 5.73 -15.42
N ARG A 25 1.69 4.54 -14.93
CA ARG A 25 3.09 4.17 -14.73
C ARG A 25 3.86 4.21 -16.05
N GLY A 26 3.30 3.66 -17.13
CA GLY A 26 3.91 3.72 -18.46
C GLY A 26 4.14 5.16 -18.94
N ARG A 27 3.19 6.07 -18.71
CA ARG A 27 3.34 7.49 -19.04
C ARG A 27 4.43 8.18 -18.20
N ILE A 28 4.49 7.89 -16.90
CA ILE A 28 5.53 8.42 -16.01
C ILE A 28 6.92 7.98 -16.50
N LYS A 29 7.06 6.69 -16.86
CA LYS A 29 8.31 6.14 -17.40
C LYS A 29 8.71 6.80 -18.71
N GLY A 30 7.80 6.86 -19.69
CA GLY A 30 8.10 7.46 -20.99
C GLY A 30 8.50 8.95 -20.89
N LEU A 31 7.88 9.70 -19.97
CA LEU A 31 8.28 11.08 -19.70
C LEU A 31 9.67 11.16 -19.04
N HIS A 32 9.98 10.26 -18.12
CA HIS A 32 11.28 10.21 -17.48
C HIS A 32 12.41 9.83 -18.46
N GLU A 33 12.17 8.85 -19.33
CA GLU A 33 13.07 8.45 -20.42
C GLU A 33 13.30 9.60 -21.43
N ALA A 34 12.29 10.44 -21.63
CA ALA A 34 12.40 11.68 -22.41
C ALA A 34 13.11 12.84 -21.65
N ASN A 35 13.77 12.55 -20.52
CA ASN A 35 14.44 13.51 -19.64
C ASN A 35 13.52 14.61 -19.06
N VAL A 36 12.22 14.35 -18.98
CA VAL A 36 11.29 15.27 -18.30
C VAL A 36 11.44 15.10 -16.78
N GLY A 37 11.69 16.20 -16.08
CA GLY A 37 11.88 16.19 -14.63
C GLY A 37 10.63 15.73 -13.86
N VAL A 38 10.84 15.23 -12.63
CA VAL A 38 9.76 14.73 -11.74
C VAL A 38 8.70 15.80 -11.49
N ARG A 39 9.11 17.04 -11.25
CA ARG A 39 8.20 18.16 -10.97
C ARG A 39 7.32 18.48 -12.18
N GLU A 40 7.90 18.51 -13.37
CA GLU A 40 7.14 18.75 -14.59
C GLU A 40 6.21 17.59 -14.92
N THR A 41 6.66 16.35 -14.75
CA THR A 41 5.85 15.14 -14.89
C THR A 41 4.66 15.17 -13.93
N SER A 42 4.87 15.59 -12.68
CA SER A 42 3.81 15.73 -11.67
C SER A 42 2.75 16.77 -12.08
N HIS A 43 3.18 17.89 -12.67
CA HIS A 43 2.27 18.92 -13.18
C HIS A 43 1.47 18.42 -14.39
N ARG A 44 2.12 17.75 -15.34
CA ARG A 44 1.47 17.20 -16.55
C ARG A 44 0.45 16.11 -16.21
N LEU A 45 0.78 15.23 -15.26
CA LEU A 45 -0.07 14.09 -14.88
C LEU A 45 -1.00 14.38 -13.70
N LYS A 46 -0.96 15.59 -13.13
CA LYS A 46 -1.75 15.99 -11.94
C LYS A 46 -1.58 15.02 -10.76
N ARG A 47 -0.35 14.52 -10.57
CA ARG A 47 0.02 13.60 -9.48
C ARG A 47 0.95 14.28 -8.50
N SER A 48 1.06 13.75 -7.29
CA SER A 48 2.04 14.25 -6.32
C SER A 48 3.46 13.96 -6.83
N PRO A 49 4.43 14.87 -6.62
CA PRO A 49 5.84 14.61 -6.92
C PRO A 49 6.35 13.33 -6.26
N ASP A 50 5.91 13.06 -5.03
CA ASP A 50 6.24 11.85 -4.27
C ASP A 50 5.72 10.58 -4.95
N GLY A 51 4.51 10.62 -5.52
CA GLY A 51 3.94 9.50 -6.26
C GLY A 51 4.71 9.21 -7.55
N VAL A 52 5.16 10.25 -8.25
CA VAL A 52 6.01 10.11 -9.45
C VAL A 52 7.37 9.53 -9.06
N SER A 53 8.01 10.06 -8.03
CA SER A 53 9.29 9.56 -7.51
C SER A 53 9.20 8.09 -7.07
N TYR A 54 8.11 7.73 -6.39
CA TYR A 54 7.86 6.35 -5.98
C TYR A 54 7.73 5.39 -7.18
N VAL A 55 7.02 5.79 -8.23
CA VAL A 55 6.88 4.96 -9.45
C VAL A 55 8.24 4.73 -10.13
N LEU A 56 9.06 5.78 -10.24
CA LEU A 56 10.41 5.68 -10.81
C LEU A 56 11.36 4.85 -9.93
N GLY A 57 11.22 4.91 -8.61
CA GLY A 57 12.06 4.15 -7.68
C GLY A 57 11.62 2.71 -7.42
N THR A 58 10.42 2.31 -7.85
CA THR A 58 9.86 0.96 -7.56
C THR A 58 10.10 -0.07 -8.67
N GLU A 59 10.78 0.30 -9.74
CA GLU A 59 11.04 -0.60 -10.88
C GLU A 59 11.72 -1.91 -10.48
N ASP A 60 12.59 -1.88 -9.47
CA ASP A 60 13.42 -3.03 -9.10
C ASP A 60 12.86 -3.87 -7.94
N LYS A 61 11.80 -3.43 -7.27
CA LYS A 61 11.38 -4.01 -5.98
C LYS A 61 9.88 -4.24 -5.90
N ARG A 62 9.37 -5.16 -6.73
CA ARG A 62 8.11 -5.86 -6.42
C ARG A 62 8.33 -6.89 -5.30
N THR A 63 8.93 -6.49 -4.19
CA THR A 63 8.93 -7.31 -2.99
C THR A 63 7.57 -7.12 -2.35
N THR A 64 6.69 -8.12 -2.50
CA THR A 64 5.52 -8.23 -1.63
C THR A 64 6.03 -8.14 -0.20
N LYS A 65 5.63 -7.11 0.54
CA LYS A 65 5.98 -7.00 1.95
C LYS A 65 5.55 -8.32 2.60
N PRO A 66 6.44 -9.03 3.32
CA PRO A 66 6.05 -10.26 3.98
C PRO A 66 4.84 -9.94 4.86
N GLY A 67 3.80 -10.75 4.74
CA GLY A 67 2.61 -10.60 5.56
C GLY A 67 2.96 -10.68 7.05
N ARG A 68 2.02 -10.25 7.91
CA ARG A 68 2.17 -10.40 9.36
C ARG A 68 2.54 -11.86 9.67
N SER A 69 3.54 -12.05 10.55
CA SER A 69 3.90 -13.38 11.01
C SER A 69 2.69 -14.09 11.61
N LYS A 70 2.60 -15.40 11.38
CA LYS A 70 1.53 -16.23 11.96
C LYS A 70 1.62 -16.13 13.49
N SER A 71 0.48 -15.93 14.15
CA SER A 71 0.40 -15.92 15.62
C SER A 71 0.69 -17.29 16.24
N LEU A 72 0.45 -18.36 15.48
CA LEU A 72 0.69 -19.74 15.88
C LEU A 72 1.71 -20.40 14.97
N THR A 73 2.57 -21.21 15.59
CA THR A 73 3.43 -22.17 14.89
C THR A 73 2.62 -23.34 14.35
N ASP A 74 3.11 -24.03 13.32
CA ASP A 74 2.46 -25.22 12.75
C ASP A 74 2.25 -26.35 13.78
N ARG A 75 3.10 -26.41 14.81
CA ARG A 75 2.92 -27.34 15.94
C ARG A 75 1.69 -26.96 16.78
N GLN A 76 1.53 -25.69 17.12
CA GLN A 76 0.39 -25.20 17.89
C GLN A 76 -0.90 -25.36 17.09
N ILE A 77 -0.89 -25.08 15.79
CA ILE A 77 -2.04 -25.34 14.90
C ILE A 77 -2.45 -26.82 14.97
N ARG A 78 -1.51 -27.75 14.86
CA ARG A 78 -1.78 -29.19 14.97
C ARG A 78 -2.27 -29.62 16.36
N GLN A 79 -1.85 -28.93 17.43
CA GLN A 79 -2.36 -29.19 18.78
C GLN A 79 -3.79 -28.70 18.93
N VAL A 80 -4.12 -27.50 18.44
CA VAL A 80 -5.48 -26.97 18.44
C VAL A 80 -6.43 -27.87 17.65
N VAL A 81 -6.05 -28.29 16.44
CA VAL A 81 -6.86 -29.19 15.60
C VAL A 81 -7.11 -30.54 16.28
N ARG A 82 -6.10 -31.14 16.93
CA ARG A 82 -6.25 -32.41 17.67
C ARG A 82 -7.10 -32.26 18.94
N GLY A 83 -6.90 -31.18 19.70
CA GLY A 83 -7.73 -30.86 20.86
C GLY A 83 -9.19 -30.69 20.45
N ALA A 84 -9.42 -30.02 19.31
CA ALA A 84 -10.77 -29.81 18.77
C ALA A 84 -11.46 -31.11 18.36
N ALA A 85 -10.74 -32.00 17.67
CA ALA A 85 -11.27 -33.31 17.28
C ALA A 85 -11.65 -34.19 18.49
N THR A 86 -10.98 -34.00 19.63
CA THR A 86 -11.24 -34.76 20.86
C THR A 86 -12.27 -34.11 21.80
N LYS A 87 -12.88 -32.97 21.40
CA LYS A 87 -13.79 -32.15 22.21
C LYS A 87 -13.24 -31.72 23.58
N LYS A 88 -11.91 -31.80 23.77
CA LYS A 88 -11.23 -31.37 24.99
C LYS A 88 -10.69 -29.96 24.77
N PHE A 89 -11.58 -28.99 24.94
CA PHE A 89 -11.22 -27.57 24.90
C PHE A 89 -11.11 -27.06 26.32
N SER A 90 -9.90 -26.72 26.79
CA SER A 90 -9.73 -25.90 27.97
C SER A 90 -9.10 -24.58 27.54
N ALA A 91 -9.80 -23.47 27.78
CA ALA A 91 -9.17 -22.17 27.80
C ALA A 91 -8.25 -22.13 29.02
N ALA A 92 -6.96 -21.91 28.81
CA ALA A 92 -6.03 -21.59 29.87
C ALA A 92 -6.12 -20.09 30.19
#